data_AF-A0A9E5WCP3-F1
#
_entry.id   AF-A0A9E5WCP3-F1
#
_cell.length_a   1.000
_cell.length_b   1.000
_cell.length_c   1.000
_cell.angle_alpha   90.00
_cell.angle_beta   90.00
_cell.angle_gamma   90.00
#
_symmetry.space_group_name_H-M   'P 1'
#
loop_
_entity.id
_entity.type
_entity.pdbx_description
1 polymer ?
#
loop_
_entity_poly.entity_id
_entity_poly.type
_entity_poly.pdbx_seq_one_letter_code
_entity_poly.pdbx_strand_id
1 'polypeptide(L)'
;MIPWRKIGRAKVPGHEGYMTLQKRGSEFSIRTAGTELMNSRLHGSEDALAELTFRQIKQKTGMRALIGGLGMGYTLAAALEQSGPDTQITVSELVPAVVEWNREYLGHLAGMPLDDPRVNVKKKDVAKIIMKK
;
A
#
# COMPACT_ATOMS: atom_id res chain seq x y z
N MET A 1 6.86 10.36 27.33
CA MET A 1 6.36 9.38 26.35
C MET A 1 5.45 10.12 25.37
N ILE A 2 5.72 10.06 24.06
CA ILE A 2 4.85 10.74 23.07
C ILE A 2 3.58 9.90 22.88
N PRO A 3 2.36 10.44 23.06
CA PRO A 3 1.13 9.67 22.90
C PRO A 3 0.78 9.43 21.43
N TRP A 4 0.03 8.37 21.15
CA TRP A 4 -0.59 8.17 19.85
C TRP A 4 -1.71 9.18 19.63
N ARG A 5 -1.67 9.89 18.49
CA ARG A 5 -2.72 10.80 18.05
C ARG A 5 -3.39 10.23 16.81
N LYS A 6 -4.71 10.07 16.85
CA LYS A 6 -5.50 9.74 15.66
C LYS A 6 -5.51 10.94 14.71
N ILE A 7 -5.04 10.73 13.50
CA ILE A 7 -4.98 11.76 12.44
C ILE A 7 -5.87 11.41 11.24
N GLY A 8 -6.39 10.18 11.16
CA GLY A 8 -7.34 9.78 10.13
C GLY A 8 -8.35 8.75 10.65
N ARG A 9 -9.55 8.73 10.04
CA ARG A 9 -10.57 7.71 10.25
C ARG A 9 -11.37 7.50 8.96
N ALA A 10 -11.63 6.26 8.60
CA ALA A 10 -12.43 5.89 7.44
C ALA A 10 -13.31 4.67 7.71
N LYS A 11 -14.46 4.57 7.04
CA LYS A 11 -15.25 3.33 7.02
C LYS A 11 -14.57 2.31 6.13
N VAL A 12 -14.62 1.04 6.52
CA VAL A 12 -14.17 -0.07 5.67
C VAL A 12 -15.35 -0.53 4.82
N PRO A 13 -15.30 -0.41 3.47
CA PRO A 13 -16.41 -0.83 2.62
C PRO A 13 -16.79 -2.30 2.85
N GLY A 14 -18.10 -2.58 2.97
CA GLY A 14 -18.62 -3.92 3.22
C GLY A 14 -18.48 -4.43 4.67
N HIS A 15 -17.96 -3.61 5.59
CA HIS A 15 -17.83 -3.95 7.01
C HIS A 15 -18.41 -2.84 7.91
N GLU A 16 -18.87 -3.19 9.10
CA GLU A 16 -19.37 -2.21 10.09
C GLU A 16 -18.24 -1.45 10.80
N GLY A 17 -17.00 -1.92 10.66
CA GLY A 17 -15.82 -1.39 11.32
C GLY A 17 -15.24 -0.12 10.68
N TYR A 18 -14.34 0.51 11.43
CA TYR A 18 -13.56 1.66 10.98
C TYR A 18 -12.07 1.33 10.94
N MET A 19 -11.39 1.93 9.98
CA MET A 19 -9.93 2.03 9.94
C MET A 19 -9.51 3.40 10.47
N THR A 20 -8.40 3.45 11.20
CA THR A 20 -7.83 4.70 11.71
C THR A 20 -6.36 4.79 11.37
N LEU A 21 -5.91 6.00 11.05
CA LEU A 21 -4.50 6.34 10.97
C LEU A 21 -4.10 7.08 12.25
N GLN A 22 -3.03 6.61 12.89
CA GLN A 22 -2.46 7.21 14.10
C GLN A 22 -1.01 7.62 13.86
N LYS A 23 -0.56 8.67 14.55
CA LYS A 23 0.81 9.17 14.53
C LYS A 23 1.37 9.31 15.94
N ARG A 24 2.65 8.98 16.12
CA ARG A 24 3.42 9.18 17.35
C ARG A 24 4.84 9.59 16.99
N GLY A 25 5.21 10.85 17.22
CA GLY A 25 6.51 11.36 16.74
C GLY A 25 6.58 11.25 15.21
N SER A 26 7.56 10.50 14.71
CA SER A 26 7.71 10.15 13.28
C SER A 26 7.04 8.83 12.89
N GLU A 27 6.47 8.08 13.85
CA GLU A 27 5.87 6.78 13.60
C GLU A 27 4.39 6.91 13.21
N PHE A 28 3.95 6.02 12.32
CA PHE A 28 2.56 5.90 11.90
C PHE A 28 2.04 4.48 12.14
N SER A 29 0.74 4.34 12.37
CA SER A 29 0.06 3.07 12.58
C SER A 29 -1.33 3.10 11.94
N ILE A 30 -1.63 2.08 11.11
CA ILE A 30 -2.97 1.85 10.58
C ILE A 30 -3.62 0.76 11.44
N ARG A 31 -4.83 1.03 11.94
CA ARG A 31 -5.52 0.16 12.89
C ARG A 31 -6.98 -0.06 12.46
N THR A 32 -7.53 -1.21 12.82
CA THR A 32 -8.96 -1.53 12.68
C THR A 32 -9.49 -2.15 13.95
N ALA A 33 -10.67 -1.71 14.41
CA ALA A 33 -11.29 -2.22 15.64
C ALA A 33 -10.35 -2.24 16.87
N GLY A 34 -9.40 -1.30 16.96
CA GLY A 34 -8.42 -1.21 18.03
C GLY A 34 -7.12 -2.01 17.81
N THR A 35 -7.15 -2.99 16.91
CA THR A 35 -6.00 -3.82 16.54
C THR A 35 -5.11 -3.11 15.52
N GLU A 36 -3.80 -3.14 15.73
CA GLU A 36 -2.83 -2.65 14.74
C GLU A 36 -2.74 -3.63 13.57
N LEU A 37 -2.89 -3.11 12.35
CA LEU A 37 -2.69 -3.88 11.13
C LEU A 37 -1.25 -3.79 10.65
N MET A 38 -0.68 -2.58 10.68
CA MET A 38 0.69 -2.28 10.23
C MET A 38 1.18 -0.96 10.83
N ASN A 39 2.49 -0.81 10.89
CA ASN A 39 3.16 0.42 11.32
C ASN A 39 4.34 0.78 10.40
N SER A 40 4.84 2.01 10.53
CA SER A 40 5.91 2.53 9.67
C SER A 40 7.32 2.04 10.02
N ARG A 41 7.47 1.12 10.99
CA ARG A 41 8.79 0.65 11.47
C ARG A 41 9.14 -0.74 10.97
N LEU A 42 8.15 -1.62 10.82
CA LEU A 42 8.35 -3.01 10.46
C LEU A 42 7.65 -3.28 9.13
N HIS A 43 8.43 -3.36 8.05
CA HIS A 43 7.94 -3.60 6.69
C HIS A 43 8.76 -4.67 5.93
N GLY A 44 9.57 -5.47 6.65
CA GLY A 44 10.43 -6.46 6.00
C GLY A 44 9.67 -7.57 5.27
N SER A 45 8.44 -7.88 5.68
CA SER A 45 7.57 -8.81 4.94
C SER A 45 7.12 -8.25 3.59
N GLU A 46 6.83 -6.95 3.55
CA GLU A 46 6.37 -6.21 2.38
C GLU A 46 7.47 -6.13 1.33
N ASP A 47 8.70 -5.88 1.77
CA ASP A 47 9.89 -5.85 0.90
C ASP A 47 10.19 -7.25 0.37
N ALA A 48 10.27 -8.25 1.28
CA ALA A 48 10.60 -9.62 0.90
C ALA A 48 9.59 -10.22 -0.08
N LEU A 49 8.28 -9.91 0.08
CA LEU A 49 7.24 -10.37 -0.84
C LEU A 49 7.51 -9.88 -2.27
N ALA A 50 7.83 -8.60 -2.43
CA ALA A 50 8.13 -8.03 -3.74
C ALA A 50 9.45 -8.61 -4.30
N GLU A 51 10.52 -8.61 -3.53
CA GLU A 51 11.83 -9.11 -3.95
C GLU A 51 11.80 -10.58 -4.39
N LEU A 52 11.16 -11.45 -3.59
CA LEU A 52 11.03 -12.87 -3.90
C LEU A 52 10.23 -13.08 -5.19
N THR A 53 9.15 -12.33 -5.37
CA THR A 53 8.28 -12.42 -6.54
C THR A 53 9.02 -11.99 -7.81
N PHE A 54 9.62 -10.80 -7.81
CA PHE A 54 10.28 -10.22 -8.97
C PHE A 54 11.54 -10.98 -9.40
N ARG A 55 12.28 -11.53 -8.43
CA ARG A 55 13.42 -12.42 -8.69
C ARG A 55 13.01 -13.69 -9.43
N GLN A 56 11.84 -14.24 -9.16
CA GLN A 56 11.38 -15.49 -9.79
C GLN A 56 10.83 -15.28 -11.21
N ILE A 57 10.10 -14.20 -11.45
CA ILE A 57 9.38 -14.02 -12.72
C ILE A 57 10.28 -13.67 -13.92
N LYS A 58 11.58 -13.38 -13.69
CA LYS A 58 12.56 -12.84 -14.64
C LYS A 58 12.07 -11.53 -15.29
N GLN A 59 12.93 -10.55 -15.54
CA GLN A 59 12.49 -9.27 -16.13
C GLN A 59 12.01 -9.45 -17.58
N LYS A 60 10.76 -9.88 -17.74
CA LYS A 60 10.05 -9.90 -19.02
C LYS A 60 9.68 -8.46 -19.36
N THR A 61 9.92 -8.06 -20.61
CA THR A 61 9.51 -6.76 -21.13
C THR A 61 7.98 -6.62 -21.10
N GLY A 62 7.47 -5.42 -20.78
CA GLY A 62 6.02 -5.13 -20.79
C GLY A 62 5.20 -5.84 -19.71
N MET A 63 5.80 -6.11 -18.54
CA MET A 63 5.11 -6.79 -17.45
C MET A 63 3.98 -5.94 -16.86
N ARG A 64 2.85 -6.57 -16.54
CA ARG A 64 1.75 -5.95 -15.80
C ARG A 64 1.56 -6.67 -14.47
N ALA A 65 1.73 -5.94 -13.37
CA ALA A 65 1.56 -6.45 -12.02
C ALA A 65 0.31 -5.87 -11.36
N LEU A 66 -0.33 -6.66 -10.50
CA LEU A 66 -1.44 -6.25 -9.65
C LEU A 66 -1.05 -6.45 -8.19
N ILE A 67 -1.13 -5.39 -7.39
CA ILE A 67 -0.96 -5.43 -5.94
C ILE A 67 -2.33 -5.21 -5.30
N GLY A 68 -2.76 -6.17 -4.49
CA GLY A 68 -4.00 -6.07 -3.71
C GLY A 68 -3.74 -5.41 -2.37
N GLY A 69 -4.33 -4.24 -2.15
CA GLY A 69 -4.07 -3.38 -1.00
C GLY A 69 -2.84 -2.48 -1.19
N LEU A 70 -2.93 -1.24 -0.72
CA LEU A 70 -1.82 -0.30 -0.71
C LEU A 70 -1.04 -0.35 0.62
N GLY A 71 -1.76 -0.45 1.74
CA GLY A 71 -1.17 -0.32 3.07
C GLY A 71 -0.39 0.99 3.22
N MET A 72 0.87 0.90 3.66
CA MET A 72 1.78 2.05 3.73
C MET A 72 2.57 2.30 2.44
N GLY A 73 2.44 1.43 1.43
CA GLY A 73 3.12 1.56 0.14
C GLY A 73 4.47 0.86 0.02
N TYR A 74 4.94 0.16 1.06
CA TYR A 74 6.25 -0.52 1.04
C TYR A 74 6.35 -1.62 -0.03
N THR A 75 5.35 -2.50 -0.14
CA THR A 75 5.33 -3.53 -1.20
C THR A 75 5.35 -2.91 -2.59
N LEU A 76 4.66 -1.78 -2.79
CA LEU A 76 4.68 -1.07 -4.07
C LEU A 76 6.08 -0.49 -4.35
N ALA A 77 6.70 0.16 -3.36
CA ALA A 77 8.03 0.73 -3.49
C ALA A 77 9.07 -0.35 -3.85
N ALA A 78 9.08 -1.46 -3.11
CA ALA A 78 9.96 -2.57 -3.38
C ALA A 78 9.68 -3.20 -4.77
N ALA A 79 8.42 -3.33 -5.17
CA ALA A 79 8.07 -3.82 -6.51
C ALA A 79 8.58 -2.88 -7.61
N LEU A 80 8.50 -1.56 -7.42
CA LEU A 80 9.00 -0.56 -8.37
C LEU A 80 10.52 -0.63 -8.52
N GLU A 81 11.26 -0.82 -7.43
CA GLU A 81 12.72 -0.96 -7.41
C GLU A 81 13.19 -2.22 -8.17
N GLN A 82 12.46 -3.33 -8.04
CA GLN A 82 12.81 -4.60 -8.68
C GLN A 82 12.35 -4.69 -10.15
N SER A 83 11.58 -3.72 -10.62
CA SER A 83 10.93 -3.74 -11.94
C SER A 83 11.61 -2.85 -12.97
N GLY A 84 11.61 -3.30 -14.22
CA GLY A 84 12.10 -2.50 -15.35
C GLY A 84 11.19 -1.31 -15.69
N PRO A 85 11.66 -0.37 -16.51
CA PRO A 85 10.93 0.87 -16.85
C PRO A 85 9.61 0.62 -17.58
N ASP A 86 9.49 -0.49 -18.33
CA ASP A 86 8.28 -0.84 -19.08
C ASP A 86 7.22 -1.57 -18.24
N THR A 87 7.47 -1.76 -16.95
CA THR A 87 6.53 -2.41 -16.05
C THR A 87 5.37 -1.48 -15.71
N GLN A 88 4.15 -2.00 -15.72
CA GLN A 88 2.96 -1.30 -15.24
C GLN A 88 2.44 -1.98 -13.98
N ILE A 89 2.30 -1.23 -12.89
CA ILE A 89 1.81 -1.75 -11.61
C ILE A 89 0.45 -1.12 -11.31
N THR A 90 -0.57 -1.96 -11.18
CA THR A 90 -1.87 -1.53 -10.68
C THR A 90 -1.99 -1.86 -9.20
N VAL A 91 -2.32 -0.87 -8.37
CA VAL A 91 -2.68 -1.09 -6.96
C VAL A 91 -4.19 -1.05 -6.81
N SER A 92 -4.77 -2.11 -6.27
CA SER A 92 -6.20 -2.18 -5.96
C SER A 92 -6.41 -1.95 -4.47
N GLU A 93 -6.83 -0.75 -4.09
CA GLU A 93 -7.09 -0.41 -2.69
C GLU A 93 -8.61 -0.39 -2.42
N LEU A 94 -9.03 -1.15 -1.41
CA LEU A 94 -10.44 -1.27 -1.03
C LEU A 94 -10.94 0.00 -0.34
N VAL A 95 -10.13 0.62 0.53
CA VAL A 95 -10.48 1.77 1.36
C VAL A 95 -9.87 3.03 0.73
N PRO A 96 -10.66 3.89 0.05
CA PRO A 96 -10.15 5.09 -0.63
C PRO A 96 -9.26 5.99 0.23
N ALA A 97 -9.57 6.09 1.54
CA ALA A 97 -8.82 6.91 2.47
C ALA A 97 -7.36 6.45 2.66
N VAL A 98 -7.04 5.16 2.47
CA VAL A 98 -5.66 4.67 2.55
C VAL A 98 -4.80 5.29 1.44
N VAL A 99 -5.37 5.48 0.25
CA VAL A 99 -4.70 6.18 -0.86
C VAL A 99 -4.44 7.64 -0.50
N GLU A 100 -5.44 8.33 0.06
CA GLU A 100 -5.28 9.73 0.47
C GLU A 100 -4.25 9.88 1.58
N TRP A 101 -4.30 9.02 2.59
CA TRP A 101 -3.31 8.98 3.67
C TRP A 101 -1.90 8.69 3.15
N ASN A 102 -1.77 7.85 2.13
CA ASN A 102 -0.48 7.64 1.50
C ASN A 102 0.02 8.92 0.83
N ARG A 103 -0.80 9.60 0.03
CA ARG A 103 -0.42 10.85 -0.63
C ARG A 103 -0.09 11.97 0.36
N GLU A 104 -0.83 12.08 1.46
CA GLU A 104 -0.70 13.21 2.39
C GLU A 104 0.31 12.96 3.51
N TYR A 105 0.35 11.75 4.07
CA TYR A 105 1.07 11.47 5.31
C TYR A 105 2.14 10.39 5.19
N LEU A 106 1.93 9.34 4.39
CA LEU A 106 2.75 8.12 4.48
C LEU A 106 3.74 7.96 3.33
N GLY A 107 3.48 8.56 2.17
CA GLY A 107 4.20 8.28 0.93
C GLY A 107 5.70 8.53 1.07
N HIS A 108 6.09 9.57 1.82
CA HIS A 108 7.48 9.91 2.09
C HIS A 108 8.27 8.78 2.80
N LEU A 109 7.58 7.89 3.53
CA LEU A 109 8.19 6.75 4.22
C LEU A 109 8.66 5.67 3.25
N ALA A 110 8.08 5.63 2.04
CA ALA A 110 8.34 4.64 1.00
C ALA A 110 8.81 5.29 -0.32
N GLY A 111 9.29 6.54 -0.28
CA GLY A 111 9.81 7.24 -1.47
C GLY A 111 8.75 7.75 -2.45
N MET A 112 7.54 8.08 -1.98
CA MET A 112 6.40 8.55 -2.78
C MET A 112 6.02 7.60 -3.92
N PRO A 113 5.76 6.30 -3.64
CA PRO A 113 5.63 5.30 -4.69
C PRO A 113 4.38 5.49 -5.56
N LEU A 114 3.38 6.26 -5.10
CA LEU A 114 2.18 6.60 -5.86
C LEU A 114 2.37 7.68 -6.93
N ASP A 115 3.54 8.32 -6.96
CA ASP A 115 3.88 9.36 -7.94
C ASP A 115 4.71 8.79 -9.11
N ASP A 116 5.13 7.53 -9.04
CA ASP A 116 5.81 6.85 -10.13
C ASP A 116 4.83 6.67 -11.33
N PRO A 117 5.22 7.08 -12.56
CA PRO A 117 4.35 7.03 -13.73
C PRO A 117 3.96 5.59 -14.15
N ARG A 118 4.65 4.57 -13.64
CA ARG A 118 4.32 3.15 -13.83
C ARG A 118 3.11 2.71 -13.01
N VAL A 119 2.63 3.55 -12.07
CA VAL A 119 1.62 3.18 -11.08
C VAL A 119 0.23 3.71 -11.46
N ASN A 120 -0.74 2.80 -11.41
CA ASN A 120 -2.16 3.11 -11.57
C ASN A 120 -2.93 2.63 -10.34
N VAL A 121 -3.56 3.56 -9.62
CA VAL A 121 -4.34 3.21 -8.43
C VAL A 121 -5.81 3.02 -8.80
N LYS A 122 -6.37 1.88 -8.42
CA LYS A 122 -7.80 1.59 -8.49
C LYS A 122 -8.35 1.49 -7.08
N LYS A 123 -9.23 2.44 -6.72
CA LYS A 123 -9.98 2.42 -5.45
C LYS A 123 -11.14 1.42 -5.55
N LYS A 124 -10.81 0.13 -5.57
CA LYS A 124 -11.74 -0.97 -5.82
C LYS A 124 -11.28 -2.23 -5.08
N ASP A 125 -12.25 -3.06 -4.72
CA ASP A 125 -12.01 -4.44 -4.32
C ASP A 125 -11.21 -5.20 -5.39
N VAL A 126 -10.09 -5.78 -4.97
CA VAL A 126 -9.18 -6.57 -5.82
C VAL A 126 -9.88 -7.77 -6.45
N ALA A 127 -10.83 -8.40 -5.76
CA ALA A 127 -11.60 -9.52 -6.30
C ALA A 127 -12.38 -9.08 -7.56
N LYS A 128 -12.89 -7.84 -7.58
CA LYS A 128 -13.59 -7.27 -8.74
C LYS A 128 -12.65 -6.89 -9.89
N ILE A 129 -11.34 -6.83 -9.67
CA ILE A 129 -10.34 -6.68 -10.73
C ILE A 129 -9.98 -8.06 -11.28
N ILE A 130 -9.69 -9.02 -10.40
CA ILE A 130 -9.34 -10.40 -10.77
C ILE A 130 -10.45 -11.08 -11.57
N MET A 131 -11.72 -10.88 -11.18
CA MET A 131 -12.87 -11.48 -11.88
C MET A 131 -13.19 -10.81 -13.23
N LYS A 132 -12.59 -9.65 -13.53
CA LYS A 132 -12.86 -8.93 -14.78
C LYS A 132 -12.05 -9.59 -15.89
N LYS A 133 -12.73 -10.39 -16.72
CA LYS A 133 -12.19 -10.92 -17.99
C LYS A 133 -11.96 -9.77 -18.97
#